data_AF-A0A6I2Z2W2-F1
#
_entry.id   AF-A0A6I2Z2W2-F1
#
_cell.length_a   1.000
_cell.length_b   1.000
_cell.length_c   1.000
_cell.angle_alpha   90.00
_cell.angle_beta   90.00
_cell.angle_gamma   90.00
#
_symmetry.space_group_name_H-M   'P 1'
#
loop_
_entity.id
_entity.type
_entity.pdbx_description
1 polymer ?
#
loop_
_entity_poly.entity_id
_entity_poly.type
_entity_poly.pdbx_seq_one_letter_code
_entity_poly.pdbx_strand_id
1 'polypeptide(L)'
;MDSISYSVTAEDILYFSCELRLLTRTEDCIGRLGINECVVLINDGELSAEKLISRLQSSSLLNAHGKLDICISMVTSRQNETGLELLKRLDYAPLSTLSN
;
A
#
# COMPACT_ATOMS: atom_id res chain seq x y z
N MET A 1 8.59 27.46 16.78
CA MET A 1 8.10 26.15 17.25
C MET A 1 8.50 25.20 16.15
N ASP A 2 9.68 24.60 16.29
CA ASP A 2 10.23 23.72 15.26
C ASP A 2 9.31 22.51 15.16
N SER A 3 8.71 22.31 13.98
CA SER A 3 7.98 21.10 13.67
C SER A 3 8.95 19.94 13.81
N ILE A 4 8.81 19.15 14.87
CA ILE A 4 9.52 17.88 15.00
C ILE A 4 9.12 17.07 13.77
N SER A 5 10.02 16.93 12.79
CA SER A 5 9.79 16.08 11.64
C SER A 5 9.78 14.65 12.16
N TYR A 6 8.60 14.07 12.33
CA TYR A 6 8.48 12.66 12.67
C TYR A 6 9.12 11.86 11.53
N SER A 7 10.26 11.24 11.79
CA SER A 7 10.88 10.32 10.84
C SER A 7 10.21 8.96 11.00
N VAL A 8 9.82 8.36 9.87
CA VAL A 8 9.31 6.99 9.85
C VAL A 8 10.37 6.06 10.45
N THR A 9 10.03 5.35 11.51
CA THR A 9 10.96 4.45 12.21
C THR A 9 10.81 3.00 11.72
N ALA A 10 11.77 2.16 12.07
CA ALA A 10 11.68 0.71 11.81
C ALA A 10 10.50 0.06 12.56
N GLU A 11 10.09 0.61 13.71
CA GLU A 11 8.94 0.15 14.48
C GLU A 11 7.64 0.45 13.76
N ASP A 12 7.47 1.68 13.26
CA ASP A 12 6.28 2.07 12.50
C ASP A 12 6.12 1.21 11.23
N ILE A 13 7.23 0.92 10.55
CA ILE A 13 7.31 0.03 9.41
C ILE A 13 6.89 -1.40 9.75
N LEU A 14 7.39 -1.94 10.87
CA LEU A 14 7.07 -3.30 11.30
C LEU A 14 5.59 -3.41 11.63
N TYR A 15 5.07 -2.43 12.35
CA TYR A 15 3.66 -2.33 12.70
C TYR A 15 2.77 -2.29 11.45
N PHE A 16 3.08 -1.38 10.51
CA PHE A 16 2.41 -1.32 9.21
C PHE A 16 2.45 -2.66 8.47
N SER A 17 3.61 -3.33 8.45
CA SER A 17 3.78 -4.61 7.75
C SER A 17 2.92 -5.72 8.37
N CYS A 18 2.80 -5.75 9.70
CA CYS A 18 1.93 -6.68 10.41
C CYS A 18 0.46 -6.43 10.10
N GLU A 19 0.02 -5.17 10.15
CA GLU A 19 -1.37 -4.80 9.83
C GLU A 19 -1.72 -5.07 8.36
N LEU A 20 -0.84 -4.71 7.42
CA LEU A 20 -1.02 -4.99 6.00
C LEU A 20 -1.19 -6.50 5.74
N ARG A 21 -0.42 -7.35 6.43
CA ARG A 21 -0.55 -8.81 6.33
C ARG A 21 -1.91 -9.31 6.84
N LEU A 22 -2.51 -8.69 7.84
CA LEU A 22 -3.84 -9.07 8.34
C LEU A 22 -4.98 -8.65 7.40
N LEU A 23 -4.77 -7.58 6.62
CA LEU A 23 -5.76 -7.02 5.69
C LEU A 23 -5.71 -7.65 4.29
N THR A 24 -4.62 -8.35 3.97
CA THR A 24 -4.40 -9.06 2.71
C THR A 24 -4.78 -10.54 2.84
N ARG A 25 -5.09 -11.17 1.70
CA ARG A 25 -5.40 -12.60 1.63
C ARG A 25 -4.13 -13.43 1.49
N THR A 26 -4.24 -14.74 1.68
CA THR A 26 -3.07 -15.64 1.62
C THR A 26 -2.51 -15.75 0.20
N GLU A 27 -3.35 -15.58 -0.80
CA GLU A 27 -2.98 -15.57 -2.22
C GLU A 27 -2.43 -14.22 -2.72
N ASP A 28 -2.61 -13.14 -1.96
CA ASP A 28 -2.07 -11.83 -2.31
C ASP A 28 -0.55 -11.84 -2.12
N CYS A 29 0.20 -11.31 -3.08
CA CYS A 29 1.65 -11.25 -2.99
C CYS A 29 2.11 -9.85 -2.58
N ILE A 30 2.68 -9.73 -1.37
CA ILE A 30 3.25 -8.49 -0.86
C ILE A 30 4.74 -8.44 -1.22
N GLY A 31 5.14 -7.44 -2.00
CA GLY A 31 6.52 -7.15 -2.34
C GLY A 31 6.98 -5.83 -1.71
N ARG A 32 8.10 -5.84 -1.00
CA ARG A 32 8.70 -4.61 -0.47
C ARG A 32 9.71 -4.06 -1.48
N LEU A 33 9.44 -2.87 -2.01
CA LEU A 33 10.25 -2.24 -3.07
C LEU A 33 11.26 -1.25 -2.50
N GLY A 34 10.92 -0.61 -1.39
CA GLY A 34 11.77 0.35 -0.69
C GLY A 34 11.52 0.32 0.81
N ILE A 35 12.20 1.23 1.54
CA ILE A 35 12.03 1.33 2.99
C ILE A 35 10.58 1.71 3.33
N ASN A 36 9.99 2.66 2.59
CA ASN A 36 8.63 3.16 2.83
C ASN A 36 7.66 2.79 1.71
N GLU A 37 8.03 1.84 0.85
CA GLU A 37 7.31 1.50 -0.37
C GLU A 37 7.09 -0.01 -0.45
N CYS A 38 5.84 -0.40 -0.66
CA CYS A 38 5.47 -1.77 -0.92
C CYS A 38 4.43 -1.84 -2.04
N VAL A 39 4.42 -2.98 -2.70
CA VAL A 39 3.44 -3.36 -3.71
C VAL A 39 2.66 -4.56 -3.20
N VAL A 40 1.37 -4.60 -3.53
CA VAL A 40 0.56 -5.80 -3.34
C VAL A 40 0.03 -6.22 -4.70
N LEU A 41 0.40 -7.42 -5.15
CA LEU A 41 -0.13 -8.02 -6.37
C LEU A 41 -1.37 -8.83 -5.99
N ILE A 42 -2.50 -8.42 -6.57
CA ILE A 42 -3.81 -9.01 -6.30
C ILE A 42 -4.21 -9.88 -7.49
N ASN A 43 -4.55 -11.14 -7.19
CA ASN A 43 -5.17 -12.02 -8.17
C ASN A 43 -6.67 -11.73 -8.25
N ASP A 44 -7.33 -12.13 -9.34
CA ASP A 44 -8.79 -11.97 -9.54
C ASP A 44 -9.26 -10.54 -9.93
N GLY A 45 -8.34 -9.68 -10.36
CA GLY A 45 -8.67 -8.43 -11.06
C GLY A 45 -9.14 -7.28 -10.16
N GLU A 46 -9.74 -6.27 -10.81
CA GLU A 46 -9.97 -4.94 -10.24
C GLU A 46 -10.87 -4.93 -8.99
N LEU A 47 -11.98 -5.67 -9.00
CA LEU A 47 -12.91 -5.74 -7.86
C LEU A 47 -12.25 -6.28 -6.58
N SER A 48 -11.30 -7.21 -6.71
CA SER A 48 -10.57 -7.74 -5.56
C SER A 48 -9.60 -6.70 -5.00
N ALA A 49 -8.95 -5.93 -5.88
CA ALA A 49 -8.06 -4.85 -5.49
C ALA A 49 -8.83 -3.69 -4.83
N GLU A 50 -9.98 -3.29 -5.37
CA GLU A 50 -10.87 -2.30 -4.74
C GLU A 50 -11.34 -2.73 -3.35
N LYS A 51 -11.70 -4.01 -3.17
CA LYS A 51 -12.03 -4.56 -1.85
C LYS A 51 -10.86 -4.49 -0.89
N LEU A 52 -9.63 -4.69 -1.34
CA LEU A 52 -8.46 -4.50 -0.49
C LEU A 52 -8.32 -3.03 -0.10
N ILE A 53 -8.39 -2.10 -1.06
CA ILE A 53 -8.33 -0.65 -0.79
C ILE A 53 -9.37 -0.24 0.25
N SER A 54 -10.61 -0.72 0.13
CA SER A 54 -11.66 -0.46 1.11
C SER A 54 -11.33 -1.00 2.51
N ARG A 55 -10.66 -2.16 2.62
CA ARG A 55 -10.17 -2.68 3.91
C ARG A 55 -9.03 -1.84 4.48
N LEU A 56 -8.12 -1.36 3.63
CA LEU A 56 -7.02 -0.49 4.05
C LEU A 56 -7.55 0.87 4.54
N GLN A 57 -8.54 1.44 3.85
CA GLN A 57 -9.24 2.68 4.23
C GLN A 57 -10.07 2.54 5.51
N SER A 58 -10.59 1.35 5.82
CA SER A 58 -11.38 1.16 7.04
C SER A 58 -10.54 0.77 8.27
N SER A 59 -9.24 0.53 8.10
CA SER A 59 -8.34 0.13 9.20
C SER A 59 -7.81 1.34 9.96
N SER A 60 -8.25 1.52 11.21
CA SER A 60 -7.73 2.54 12.13
C SER A 60 -6.31 2.24 12.64
N LEU A 61 -5.80 1.04 12.38
CA LEU A 61 -4.48 0.60 12.84
C LEU A 61 -3.43 0.80 11.76
N LEU A 62 -3.78 0.69 10.47
CA LEU A 62 -2.77 0.68 9.40
C LEU A 62 -1.80 1.87 9.43
N ASN A 63 -2.28 3.06 9.84
CA ASN A 63 -1.48 4.29 9.94
C ASN A 63 -0.62 4.40 11.22
N ALA A 64 -0.39 3.29 11.94
CA ALA A 64 0.38 3.26 13.19
C ALA A 64 -0.13 4.28 14.23
N HIS A 65 -1.45 4.33 14.44
CA HIS A 65 -2.14 5.29 15.32
C HIS A 65 -1.95 6.75 14.91
N GLY A 66 -2.09 7.03 13.61
CA GLY A 66 -1.99 8.38 13.03
C GLY A 66 -0.57 8.90 12.88
N LYS A 67 0.44 8.03 13.00
CA LYS A 67 1.85 8.40 12.80
C LYS A 67 2.29 8.37 11.34
N LEU A 68 1.58 7.61 10.49
CA LEU A 68 1.92 7.42 9.09
C LEU A 68 0.83 7.98 8.17
N ASP A 69 1.23 8.86 7.25
CA ASP A 69 0.41 9.21 6.11
C ASP A 69 0.62 8.17 5.01
N ILE A 70 -0.44 7.45 4.66
CA ILE A 70 -0.38 6.36 3.68
C ILE A 70 -1.02 6.82 2.38
N CYS A 71 -0.27 6.70 1.29
CA CYS A 71 -0.75 6.97 -0.06
C CYS A 71 -0.81 5.67 -0.84
N ILE A 72 -1.87 5.50 -1.64
CA ILE A 72 -2.09 4.30 -2.46
C ILE A 72 -2.44 4.71 -3.89
N SER A 73 -1.92 3.97 -4.85
CA SER A 73 -2.38 3.94 -6.23
C SER A 73 -2.69 2.51 -6.65
N MET A 74 -3.45 2.34 -7.72
CA MET A 74 -3.81 1.04 -8.26
C MET A 74 -3.78 1.07 -9.78
N VAL A 75 -3.26 0.01 -10.38
CA VAL A 75 -3.33 -0.22 -11.82
C VAL A 75 -3.70 -1.67 -12.10
N THR A 76 -4.51 -1.90 -13.13
CA THR A 76 -4.82 -3.24 -13.65
C THR A 76 -3.84 -3.60 -14.76
N SER A 77 -3.43 -4.88 -14.82
CA SER A 77 -2.55 -5.38 -15.87
C SER A 77 -3.24 -5.32 -17.23
N ARG A 78 -2.48 -4.99 -18.28
CA ARG A 78 -2.95 -4.99 -19.67
C ARG A 78 -2.48 -6.25 -20.40
N GLN A 79 -3.17 -6.60 -21.48
CA GLN A 79 -2.74 -7.70 -22.35
C GLN A 79 -1.34 -7.42 -22.91
N ASN A 80 -0.45 -8.41 -22.85
CA ASN A 80 0.96 -8.33 -23.27
C ASN A 80 1.82 -7.32 -22.50
N GLU A 81 1.39 -6.87 -21.32
CA GLU A 81 2.19 -6.01 -20.45
C GLU A 81 3.15 -6.85 -19.60
N THR A 82 4.42 -6.47 -19.56
CA THR A 82 5.41 -7.07 -18.66
C THR A 82 5.22 -6.57 -17.24
N GLY A 83 5.67 -7.35 -16.25
CA GLY A 83 5.64 -6.91 -14.84
C GLY A 83 6.37 -5.59 -14.60
N LEU A 84 7.46 -5.33 -15.33
CA LEU A 84 8.20 -4.07 -15.21
C LEU A 84 7.42 -2.88 -15.77
N GLU A 85 6.70 -3.05 -16.88
CA GLU A 85 5.84 -1.99 -17.44
C GLU A 85 4.67 -1.69 -16.52
N LEU A 86 4.06 -2.72 -15.93
CA LEU A 86 3.01 -2.58 -14.93
C LEU A 86 3.48 -1.78 -13.70
N LEU A 87 4.63 -2.15 -13.13
CA LEU A 87 5.21 -1.45 -11.98
C LEU A 87 5.57 0.00 -12.29
N LYS A 88 6.17 0.27 -13.46
CA LYS A 88 6.43 1.65 -13.90
C LYS A 88 5.14 2.46 -13.99
N ARG A 89 4.06 1.87 -14.51
CA ARG A 89 2.77 2.56 -14.63
C ARG A 89 2.12 2.80 -13.28
N LEU A 90 2.34 1.93 -12.31
CA LEU A 90 1.94 2.13 -10.92
C LEU A 90 2.69 3.31 -10.29
N ASP A 91 4.00 3.44 -10.51
CA ASP A 91 4.82 4.54 -9.99
C ASP A 91 4.35 5.91 -10.51
N TYR A 92 3.87 5.99 -11.76
CA TYR A 92 3.31 7.22 -12.33
C TYR A 92 1.82 7.43 -12.05
N ALA A 93 1.14 6.47 -11.43
CA ALA A 93 -0.29 6.57 -11.19
C ALA A 93 -0.59 7.61 -10.09
N PRO A 94 -1.72 8.34 -10.20
CA PRO A 94 -2.11 9.29 -9.17
C PRO A 94 -2.26 8.62 -7.80
N LEU A 95 -1.59 9.19 -6.80
CA LEU A 95 -1.69 8.75 -5.41
C LEU A 95 -2.97 9.30 -4.79
N SER A 96 -3.66 8.44 -4.05
CA SER A 96 -4.76 8.80 -3.17
C SER A 96 -4.34 8.59 -1.73
N THR A 97 -4.48 9.60 -0.88
CA THR A 97 -4.21 9.48 0.55
C THR A 97 -5.32 8.70 1.23
N LEU A 98 -4.96 7.70 2.02
CA LEU A 98 -5.88 7.04 2.94
C LEU A 98 -6.23 8.04 4.05
N SER A 99 -7.40 8.65 3.92
CA SER A 99 -7.94 9.55 4.94
C SER A 99 -8.74 8.71 5.92
N ASN A 100 -8.17 8.40 7.08
CA ASN A 100 -8.87 7.74 8.18
C ASN A 100 -9.11 8.73 9.31
#